data_AF-A0A8H3BQ59-F1
#
_entry.id   AF-A0A8H3BQ59-F1
#
_cell.length_a   1.000
_cell.length_b   1.000
_cell.length_c   1.000
_cell.angle_alpha   90.00
_cell.angle_beta   90.00
_cell.angle_gamma   90.00
#
_symmetry.space_group_name_H-M   'P 1'
#
loop_
_entity.id
_entity.type
_entity.pdbx_description
1 polymer ?
#
loop_
_entity_poly.entity_id
_entity_poly.type
_entity_poly.pdbx_seq_one_letter_code
_entity_poly.pdbx_strand_id
1 'polypeptide(L)'
;MAYKTWRLYVPDSPRRWTASVLLLTFAIMIISWCQSKENPSIIPDLATKTLPKRSSNKHYKRDLHLSSSYKSESPSFPLHSFSTMRAAVATTVVSLMTLRAFAVPQLELAILPSSGPNSLSVKSTLTNTGSETVKLLNDPRTVLSQAETETFLLTNANGAPDFTGIRAKYSPDYVIKKNDPTSFTVLAPGQSHEIVHDLAGVYNFTRTGTGQYKIEALDTFDYVDEAGRLASLKAVAEPSVFELTGHLVPSEKSGSGSRLLRSRQSGLRFNKCSQSQQNDIAQAITDAEAYITEVQLYFGTHNAETERYSTWFGQFDTAHFGKVKDHFGKIQGKSWDTLYDCDCHMANVYAYVYPDRAGVVHLCPAFWSAPAMGTDSKAGTLIHEQTHFTINGGTRDYTYGQRSCRMLAKSQPDKAVRNADSHEFFAENPPQ
;
A
#
# COMPACT_ATOMS: atom_id res chain seq x y z
N MET A 1 -21.96 8.77 -71.41
CA MET A 1 -23.26 9.43 -71.18
C MET A 1 -23.61 9.26 -69.71
N ALA A 2 -23.84 10.25 -68.85
CA ALA A 2 -23.79 11.69 -68.90
C ALA A 2 -23.41 12.19 -67.49
N TYR A 3 -22.80 13.37 -67.43
CA TYR A 3 -22.28 14.08 -66.26
C TYR A 3 -23.37 14.64 -65.34
N LYS A 4 -23.06 14.85 -64.05
CA LYS A 4 -23.21 16.18 -63.41
C LYS A 4 -22.52 16.28 -62.04
N THR A 5 -21.50 17.13 -62.04
CA THR A 5 -20.82 17.82 -60.93
C THR A 5 -21.65 19.00 -60.42
N TRP A 6 -21.49 19.37 -59.14
CA TRP A 6 -21.45 20.78 -58.69
C TRP A 6 -20.53 20.95 -57.46
N ARG A 7 -19.43 21.68 -57.67
CA ARG A 7 -18.67 22.54 -56.72
C ARG A 7 -19.51 23.82 -56.49
N LEU A 8 -19.34 24.74 -55.54
CA LEU A 8 -18.38 25.16 -54.48
C LEU A 8 -19.08 26.37 -53.80
N TYR A 9 -18.93 26.63 -52.49
CA TYR A 9 -18.71 27.99 -51.98
C TYR A 9 -18.32 28.02 -50.48
N VAL A 10 -17.18 28.63 -50.19
CA VAL A 10 -16.67 29.17 -48.91
C VAL A 10 -16.21 30.58 -49.32
N PRO A 11 -16.53 31.69 -48.61
CA PRO A 11 -15.95 32.06 -47.30
C PRO A 11 -16.96 32.87 -46.42
N ASP A 12 -16.75 33.38 -45.20
CA ASP A 12 -15.64 33.98 -44.46
C ASP A 12 -16.00 33.98 -42.95
N SER A 13 -14.98 33.94 -42.08
CA SER A 13 -15.02 34.51 -40.72
C SER A 13 -14.37 35.91 -40.79
N PRO A 14 -14.55 36.91 -39.87
CA PRO A 14 -14.47 36.73 -38.42
C PRO A 14 -15.34 37.69 -37.56
N ARG A 15 -15.48 37.44 -36.25
CA ARG A 15 -15.43 38.50 -35.21
C ARG A 15 -15.33 37.92 -33.79
N ARG A 16 -14.32 38.43 -33.09
CA ARG A 16 -13.98 38.25 -31.67
C ARG A 16 -15.05 38.85 -30.76
N TRP A 17 -15.32 38.20 -29.63
CA TRP A 17 -15.66 38.86 -28.36
C TRP A 17 -14.97 38.15 -27.20
N THR A 18 -14.22 38.93 -26.46
CA THR A 18 -13.53 38.63 -25.20
C THR A 18 -14.50 38.66 -24.04
N ALA A 19 -14.44 37.69 -23.12
CA ALA A 19 -14.94 37.85 -21.75
C ALA A 19 -14.25 36.83 -20.80
N SER A 20 -12.98 37.06 -20.50
CA SER A 20 -12.45 36.75 -19.17
C SER A 20 -13.09 37.72 -18.17
N VAL A 21 -13.27 37.28 -16.92
CA VAL A 21 -13.99 37.97 -15.82
C VAL A 21 -15.49 37.65 -15.77
N LEU A 22 -15.86 36.40 -15.45
CA LEU A 22 -17.11 36.09 -14.70
C LEU A 22 -17.13 34.61 -14.25
N LEU A 23 -16.22 34.19 -13.37
CA LEU A 23 -16.27 32.86 -12.73
C LEU A 23 -15.52 32.82 -11.38
N LEU A 24 -15.61 33.92 -10.61
CA LEU A 24 -14.99 34.05 -9.28
C LEU A 24 -15.95 34.57 -8.20
N THR A 25 -17.25 34.30 -8.34
CA THR A 25 -18.27 34.68 -7.33
C THR A 25 -19.32 33.60 -7.04
N PHE A 26 -19.12 32.37 -7.50
CA PHE A 26 -20.04 31.23 -7.19
C PHE A 26 -19.48 30.22 -6.17
N ALA A 27 -18.24 30.38 -5.71
CA ALA A 27 -17.59 29.43 -4.80
C ALA A 27 -17.69 29.78 -3.29
N ILE A 28 -18.33 30.89 -2.92
CA ILE A 28 -18.39 31.35 -1.50
C ILE A 28 -19.77 31.15 -0.85
N MET A 29 -20.83 30.78 -1.60
CA MET A 29 -22.18 30.60 -1.03
C MET A 29 -22.56 29.16 -0.62
N ILE A 30 -21.76 28.13 -0.88
CA ILE A 30 -22.11 26.74 -0.51
C ILE A 30 -21.50 26.30 0.84
N ILE A 31 -20.44 26.99 1.31
CA ILE A 31 -19.80 26.66 2.59
C ILE A 31 -20.62 27.19 3.80
N SER A 32 -21.51 28.17 3.61
CA SER A 32 -22.29 28.77 4.70
C SER A 32 -23.63 28.08 4.99
N TRP A 33 -24.01 27.01 4.28
CA TRP A 33 -25.31 26.34 4.46
C TRP A 33 -25.26 24.99 5.18
N CYS A 34 -24.08 24.51 5.58
CA CYS A 34 -23.94 23.19 6.23
C CYS A 34 -23.50 23.24 7.71
N GLN A 35 -23.40 24.42 8.33
CA GLN A 35 -23.02 24.60 9.75
C GLN A 35 -24.17 25.09 10.67
N SER A 36 -25.43 25.00 10.24
CA SER A 36 -26.57 25.41 11.05
C SER A 36 -27.66 24.34 11.05
N LYS A 37 -27.49 23.30 11.87
CA LYS A 37 -28.58 22.55 12.53
C LYS A 37 -28.09 21.91 13.83
N GLU A 38 -28.07 22.78 14.83
CA GLU A 38 -28.48 22.60 16.23
C GLU A 38 -28.59 21.19 16.86
N ASN A 39 -27.81 21.07 17.92
CA ASN A 39 -28.03 20.32 19.16
C ASN A 39 -29.21 20.93 19.96
N PRO A 40 -30.02 20.13 20.70
CA PRO A 40 -30.64 20.64 21.92
C PRO A 40 -30.39 19.73 23.14
N SER A 41 -30.11 20.39 24.28
CA SER A 41 -29.72 19.83 25.57
C SER A 41 -30.86 19.84 26.62
N ILE A 42 -30.93 18.74 27.40
CA ILE A 42 -31.21 18.62 28.86
C ILE A 42 -32.70 18.72 29.30
N ILE A 43 -33.25 17.78 30.10
CA ILE A 43 -33.36 17.75 31.60
C ILE A 43 -33.76 16.33 32.12
N PRO A 44 -33.43 15.95 33.38
CA PRO A 44 -33.28 14.57 33.87
C PRO A 44 -34.39 14.08 34.83
N ASP A 45 -34.39 12.78 35.21
CA ASP A 45 -34.90 12.35 36.52
C ASP A 45 -34.31 11.03 37.06
N LEU A 46 -34.32 10.94 38.39
CA LEU A 46 -33.70 10.01 39.34
C LEU A 46 -34.19 8.54 39.29
N ALA A 47 -33.32 7.60 39.74
CA ALA A 47 -33.58 6.74 40.92
C ALA A 47 -32.44 5.73 41.23
N THR A 48 -31.69 6.04 42.31
CA THR A 48 -31.31 5.21 43.48
C THR A 48 -30.94 3.71 43.41
N LYS A 49 -29.86 3.39 44.17
CA LYS A 49 -29.53 2.20 45.01
C LYS A 49 -28.38 1.35 44.46
N THR A 50 -27.37 0.87 45.19
CA THR A 50 -26.93 0.89 46.61
C THR A 50 -25.54 0.20 46.61
N LEU A 51 -24.56 0.71 47.36
CA LEU A 51 -23.34 -0.02 47.74
C LEU A 51 -23.57 -0.83 49.03
N PRO A 52 -22.70 -1.81 49.34
CA PRO A 52 -22.06 -1.75 50.65
C PRO A 52 -20.56 -2.13 50.72
N LYS A 53 -19.84 -1.28 51.47
CA LYS A 53 -18.87 -1.51 52.58
C LYS A 53 -17.60 -2.41 52.44
N ARG A 54 -16.46 -1.71 52.46
CA ARG A 54 -15.35 -1.66 53.47
C ARG A 54 -14.86 -2.93 54.21
N SER A 55 -13.53 -3.14 54.16
CA SER A 55 -12.62 -3.33 55.32
C SER A 55 -11.16 -3.04 54.89
N SER A 56 -10.46 -2.05 55.47
CA SER A 56 -9.35 -2.16 56.47
C SER A 56 -8.10 -2.91 55.93
N ASN A 57 -6.83 -2.55 56.16
CA ASN A 57 -6.18 -1.79 57.23
C ASN A 57 -4.67 -1.57 56.91
N LYS A 58 -4.00 -0.73 57.72
CA LYS A 58 -2.54 -0.61 58.03
C LYS A 58 -1.66 0.46 57.34
N HIS A 59 -1.52 1.57 58.09
CA HIS A 59 -0.29 2.15 58.65
C HIS A 59 1.06 2.08 57.89
N TYR A 60 1.63 3.26 57.62
CA TYR A 60 2.90 3.68 58.23
C TYR A 60 2.97 5.22 58.35
N LYS A 61 3.31 5.70 59.55
CA LYS A 61 3.62 7.10 59.88
C LYS A 61 5.14 7.29 59.76
N ARG A 62 5.59 8.46 59.28
CA ARG A 62 6.64 9.22 59.98
C ARG A 62 6.66 10.69 59.53
N ASP A 63 6.64 11.54 60.55
CA ASP A 63 6.61 13.00 60.54
C ASP A 63 7.99 13.64 60.29
N LEU A 64 7.94 14.94 59.97
CA LEU A 64 8.79 16.09 60.40
C LEU A 64 9.14 16.99 59.19
N HIS A 65 8.45 18.13 59.01
CA HIS A 65 8.61 19.46 59.64
C HIS A 65 9.70 20.33 59.00
N LEU A 66 9.28 21.48 58.44
CA LEU A 66 9.69 22.88 58.75
C LEU A 66 9.33 23.79 57.56
N SER A 67 8.33 24.67 57.72
CA SER A 67 8.43 26.15 57.79
C SER A 67 8.76 26.82 56.44
N SER A 68 8.22 27.96 56.01
CA SER A 68 7.69 29.12 56.72
C SER A 68 6.73 29.89 55.80
N SER A 69 5.67 30.44 56.41
CA SER A 69 4.85 31.54 55.89
C SER A 69 5.63 32.86 55.98
N TYR A 70 5.35 33.85 55.14
CA TYR A 70 4.93 35.19 55.60
C TYR A 70 4.49 36.10 54.44
N LYS A 71 3.39 36.81 54.69
CA LYS A 71 2.73 37.82 53.86
C LYS A 71 3.17 39.23 54.29
N SER A 72 3.14 40.14 53.33
CA SER A 72 2.86 41.60 53.36
C SER A 72 3.27 42.45 54.56
N GLU A 73 3.93 43.57 54.28
CA GLU A 73 3.42 44.91 54.61
C GLU A 73 4.27 46.02 53.98
N SER A 74 3.61 47.13 53.67
CA SER A 74 4.14 48.37 53.09
C SER A 74 4.06 49.51 54.12
N PRO A 75 4.95 50.51 54.07
CA PRO A 75 4.54 51.87 54.43
C PRO A 75 5.04 52.96 53.47
N SER A 76 4.53 54.16 53.70
CA SER A 76 4.36 55.30 52.79
C SER A 76 5.35 56.47 52.98
N PHE A 77 5.67 57.15 51.86
CA PHE A 77 6.01 58.58 51.60
C PHE A 77 7.28 59.23 52.23
N PRO A 78 7.73 60.42 51.74
CA PRO A 78 7.95 60.89 50.35
C PRO A 78 9.36 61.56 50.18
N LEU A 79 9.76 61.99 48.98
CA LEU A 79 10.48 63.26 48.73
C LEU A 79 10.77 63.50 47.22
N HIS A 80 10.78 64.79 46.87
CA HIS A 80 10.86 65.42 45.56
C HIS A 80 12.18 65.21 44.79
N SER A 81 12.14 65.30 43.44
CA SER A 81 12.77 66.39 42.67
C SER A 81 13.25 65.95 41.25
N PHE A 82 12.59 66.53 40.25
CA PHE A 82 13.03 66.95 38.91
C PHE A 82 13.69 66.00 37.87
N SER A 83 12.93 65.88 36.76
CA SER A 83 13.34 66.01 35.35
C SER A 83 14.20 64.92 34.71
N THR A 84 13.62 64.17 33.76
CA THR A 84 14.10 64.07 32.36
C THR A 84 13.14 63.28 31.48
N MET A 85 12.94 63.80 30.26
CA MET A 85 12.38 63.23 29.01
C MET A 85 11.52 61.96 29.09
N ARG A 86 10.21 62.10 28.81
CA ARG A 86 9.34 60.99 28.39
C ARG A 86 9.65 60.62 26.93
N ALA A 87 10.43 59.55 26.72
CA ALA A 87 10.40 58.81 25.47
C ALA A 87 9.16 57.89 25.49
N ALA A 88 8.20 58.13 24.61
CA ALA A 88 7.08 57.24 24.39
C ALA A 88 7.60 55.97 23.67
N VAL A 89 7.84 54.90 24.43
CA VAL A 89 8.05 53.56 23.85
C VAL A 89 6.67 53.06 23.41
N ALA A 90 6.37 53.23 22.12
CA ALA A 90 5.26 52.53 21.49
C ALA A 90 5.63 51.05 21.42
N THR A 91 5.10 50.24 22.35
CA THR A 91 5.14 48.78 22.26
C THR A 91 4.23 48.34 21.11
N THR A 92 4.80 48.22 19.91
CA THR A 92 4.18 47.45 18.83
C THR A 92 4.13 46.00 19.27
N VAL A 93 2.96 45.53 19.72
CA VAL A 93 2.65 44.12 19.79
C VAL A 93 2.65 43.60 18.35
N VAL A 94 3.77 43.06 17.90
CA VAL A 94 3.79 42.23 16.70
C VAL A 94 2.99 40.99 17.07
N SER A 95 1.72 40.95 16.66
CA SER A 95 0.98 39.69 16.58
C SER A 95 1.75 38.81 15.61
N LEU A 96 2.56 37.90 16.15
CA LEU A 96 3.08 36.77 15.38
C LEU A 96 1.84 35.96 14.99
N MET A 97 1.29 36.25 13.80
CA MET A 97 0.44 35.28 13.13
C MET A 97 1.36 34.10 12.83
N THR A 98 1.38 33.12 13.73
CA THR A 98 1.89 31.81 13.41
C THR A 98 0.98 31.29 12.31
N LEU A 99 1.39 31.50 11.06
CA LEU A 99 0.98 30.63 9.99
C LEU A 99 1.29 29.23 10.52
N ARG A 100 0.26 28.47 10.88
CA ARG A 100 0.40 27.04 11.03
C ARG A 100 0.85 26.59 9.65
N ALA A 101 2.17 26.44 9.47
CA ALA A 101 2.67 25.59 8.42
C ALA A 101 1.94 24.28 8.66
N PHE A 102 1.02 23.94 7.75
CA PHE A 102 0.39 22.63 7.81
C PHE A 102 1.56 21.67 7.79
N ALA A 103 1.68 20.90 8.86
CA ALA A 103 2.69 19.88 8.95
C ALA A 103 2.28 18.84 7.90
N VAL A 104 3.11 18.68 6.87
CA VAL A 104 2.83 17.76 5.77
C VAL A 104 3.90 16.67 5.82
N PRO A 105 3.51 15.39 5.94
CA PRO A 105 4.47 14.31 5.78
C PRO A 105 4.98 14.36 4.33
N GLN A 106 6.30 14.36 4.17
CA GLN A 106 6.95 14.41 2.86
C GLN A 106 8.13 13.46 2.85
N LEU A 107 8.29 12.76 1.73
CA LEU A 107 9.36 11.81 1.51
C LEU A 107 10.15 12.18 0.27
N GLU A 108 11.45 11.96 0.33
CA GLU A 108 12.35 11.98 -0.82
C GLU A 108 13.05 10.63 -0.92
N LEU A 109 13.05 10.05 -2.11
CA LEU A 109 13.70 8.77 -2.40
C LEU A 109 14.81 8.96 -3.42
N ALA A 110 16.03 8.69 -3.01
CA ALA A 110 17.19 8.60 -3.88
C ALA A 110 17.60 7.15 -4.11
N ILE A 111 17.95 6.80 -5.35
CA ILE A 111 18.49 5.49 -5.70
C ILE A 111 19.83 5.63 -6.43
N LEU A 112 20.79 4.80 -6.03
CA LEU A 112 22.14 4.77 -6.58
C LEU A 112 22.45 3.34 -7.04
N PRO A 113 22.23 3.01 -8.33
CA PRO A 113 22.59 1.72 -8.90
C PRO A 113 24.11 1.57 -9.01
N SER A 114 24.58 0.34 -8.84
CA SER A 114 25.98 -0.06 -9.00
C SER A 114 26.02 -1.40 -9.74
N SER A 115 26.66 -1.42 -10.91
CA SER A 115 26.79 -2.59 -11.76
C SER A 115 28.25 -3.05 -11.88
N GLY A 116 28.43 -4.37 -11.92
CA GLY A 116 29.68 -5.04 -12.25
C GLY A 116 29.43 -6.13 -13.30
N PRO A 117 30.46 -6.89 -13.72
CA PRO A 117 30.31 -7.90 -14.77
C PRO A 117 29.22 -8.94 -14.49
N ASN A 118 29.07 -9.33 -13.22
CA ASN A 118 28.11 -10.34 -12.74
C ASN A 118 27.33 -9.89 -11.49
N SER A 119 27.22 -8.59 -11.25
CA SER A 119 26.52 -8.04 -10.08
C SER A 119 25.73 -6.79 -10.45
N LEU A 120 24.55 -6.64 -9.86
CA LEU A 120 23.79 -5.40 -9.89
C LEU A 120 23.20 -5.17 -8.51
N SER A 121 23.55 -4.06 -7.90
CA SER A 121 22.95 -3.63 -6.65
C SER A 121 22.42 -2.21 -6.75
N VAL A 122 21.46 -1.87 -5.89
CA VAL A 122 20.91 -0.52 -5.78
C VAL A 122 20.93 -0.11 -4.34
N LYS A 123 21.65 0.97 -4.01
CA LYS A 123 21.51 1.63 -2.72
C LYS A 123 20.32 2.56 -2.80
N SER A 124 19.35 2.37 -1.92
CA SER A 124 18.21 3.26 -1.73
C SER A 124 18.39 4.08 -0.46
N THR A 125 18.02 5.36 -0.51
CA THR A 125 18.00 6.27 0.63
C THR A 125 16.64 6.96 0.66
N LEU A 126 15.80 6.60 1.63
CA LEU A 126 14.50 7.23 1.86
C LEU A 126 14.63 8.23 3.01
N THR A 127 14.30 9.50 2.75
CA THR A 127 14.43 10.60 3.70
C THR A 127 13.08 11.21 3.99
N ASN A 128 12.79 11.45 5.27
CA ASN A 128 11.65 12.27 5.67
C ASN A 128 12.03 13.75 5.60
N THR A 129 11.56 14.43 4.55
CA THR A 129 11.76 15.87 4.34
C THR A 129 10.63 16.72 4.93
N GLY A 130 9.60 16.07 5.47
CA GLY A 130 8.49 16.72 6.16
C GLY A 130 8.82 17.14 7.58
N SER A 131 7.84 17.73 8.25
CA SER A 131 7.95 18.24 9.62
C SER A 131 7.42 17.29 10.69
N GLU A 132 6.88 16.12 10.31
CA GLU A 132 6.29 15.13 11.21
C GLU A 132 7.02 13.81 11.13
N THR A 133 7.04 13.05 12.23
CA THR A 133 7.52 11.66 12.21
C THR A 133 6.56 10.80 11.40
N VAL A 134 7.08 10.03 10.45
CA VAL A 134 6.29 9.08 9.65
C VAL A 134 6.58 7.64 10.06
N LYS A 135 5.52 6.83 10.16
CA LYS A 135 5.60 5.38 10.43
C LYS A 135 5.17 4.61 9.18
N LEU A 136 6.15 4.20 8.40
CA LEU A 136 5.98 3.55 7.10
C LEU A 136 5.91 2.03 7.27
N LEU A 137 5.03 1.38 6.51
CA LEU A 137 4.98 -0.09 6.46
C LEU A 137 6.15 -0.60 5.64
N ASN A 138 6.79 -1.68 6.10
CA ASN A 138 7.81 -2.39 5.33
C ASN A 138 7.12 -3.29 4.28
N ASP A 139 6.41 -2.68 3.33
CA ASP A 139 5.76 -3.36 2.19
C ASP A 139 6.84 -4.05 1.34
N PRO A 140 6.69 -5.35 1.03
CA PRO A 140 7.68 -6.13 0.30
C PRO A 140 8.01 -5.58 -1.10
N ARG A 141 7.19 -4.72 -1.70
CA ARG A 141 7.38 -4.09 -3.01
C ARG A 141 8.14 -2.77 -2.98
N THR A 142 8.44 -2.26 -1.79
CA THR A 142 9.09 -0.96 -1.61
C THR A 142 10.55 -1.14 -1.25
N VAL A 143 11.32 -0.07 -1.38
CA VAL A 143 12.74 -0.03 -0.98
C VAL A 143 12.99 -0.23 0.52
N LEU A 144 11.93 -0.32 1.34
CA LEU A 144 11.99 -0.61 2.78
C LEU A 144 12.10 -2.11 3.08
N SER A 145 12.01 -2.98 2.07
CA SER A 145 12.13 -4.42 2.20
C SER A 145 13.33 -4.97 1.44
N GLN A 146 13.91 -6.05 1.95
CA GLN A 146 14.95 -6.85 1.26
C GLN A 146 14.35 -8.00 0.44
N ALA A 147 13.02 -8.08 0.35
CA ALA A 147 12.36 -9.11 -0.45
C ALA A 147 12.70 -8.93 -1.94
N GLU A 148 12.95 -10.04 -2.65
CA GLU A 148 13.29 -10.07 -4.07
C GLU A 148 12.05 -9.85 -4.96
N THR A 149 11.27 -8.80 -4.70
CA THR A 149 10.06 -8.44 -5.46
C THR A 149 10.38 -7.45 -6.61
N GLU A 150 9.36 -7.08 -7.39
CA GLU A 150 9.46 -6.08 -8.47
C GLU A 150 9.57 -4.63 -7.92
N THR A 151 10.47 -4.40 -6.95
CA THR A 151 10.72 -3.09 -6.30
C THR A 151 11.23 -2.03 -7.28
N PHE A 152 11.93 -2.46 -8.32
CA PHE A 152 12.55 -1.59 -9.31
C PHE A 152 12.02 -1.87 -10.72
N LEU A 153 11.62 -0.83 -11.43
CA LEU A 153 11.32 -0.90 -12.85
C LEU A 153 12.60 -0.59 -13.64
N LEU A 154 13.06 -1.54 -14.45
CA LEU A 154 14.22 -1.39 -15.31
C LEU A 154 13.81 -1.36 -16.77
N THR A 155 14.36 -0.43 -17.55
CA THR A 155 14.09 -0.34 -18.99
C THR A 155 15.33 0.09 -19.77
N ASN A 156 15.48 -0.44 -20.99
CA ASN A 156 16.43 0.05 -21.99
C ASN A 156 15.75 0.17 -23.36
N ALA A 157 16.54 0.43 -24.40
CA ALA A 157 16.04 0.53 -25.78
C ALA A 157 15.33 -0.75 -26.29
N ASN A 158 15.63 -1.91 -25.70
CA ASN A 158 15.05 -3.21 -26.05
C ASN A 158 13.86 -3.62 -25.13
N GLY A 159 13.43 -2.73 -24.23
CA GLY A 159 12.32 -2.94 -23.30
C GLY A 159 12.77 -3.19 -21.86
N ALA A 160 11.91 -3.83 -21.07
CA ALA A 160 12.21 -4.23 -19.69
C ALA A 160 12.81 -5.65 -19.65
N PRO A 161 13.77 -5.96 -18.76
CA PRO A 161 14.22 -7.33 -18.54
C PRO A 161 13.10 -8.18 -17.95
N ASP A 162 13.21 -9.50 -18.05
CA ASP A 162 12.18 -10.40 -17.50
C ASP A 162 12.35 -10.50 -15.98
N PHE A 163 11.29 -10.24 -15.22
CA PHE A 163 11.31 -10.36 -13.75
C PHE A 163 11.32 -11.84 -13.35
N THR A 164 12.29 -12.25 -12.53
CA THR A 164 12.51 -13.63 -12.04
C THR A 164 12.45 -13.74 -10.52
N GLY A 165 12.20 -12.64 -9.82
CA GLY A 165 11.99 -12.63 -8.38
C GLY A 165 10.62 -13.17 -7.96
N ILE A 166 10.26 -12.92 -6.71
CA ILE A 166 9.03 -13.41 -6.10
C ILE A 166 7.87 -12.42 -6.30
N ARG A 167 6.65 -12.94 -6.40
CA ARG A 167 5.41 -12.21 -6.15
C ARG A 167 4.77 -12.75 -4.89
N ALA A 168 4.18 -11.89 -4.07
CA ALA A 168 3.88 -12.24 -2.70
C ALA A 168 2.55 -11.65 -2.23
N LYS A 169 1.70 -12.44 -1.58
CA LYS A 169 0.56 -11.91 -0.85
C LYS A 169 0.99 -11.18 0.42
N TYR A 170 0.59 -9.91 0.51
CA TYR A 170 0.77 -9.04 1.67
C TYR A 170 -0.55 -8.31 1.99
N SER A 171 -0.79 -7.95 3.25
CA SER A 171 -1.96 -7.15 3.65
C SER A 171 -1.53 -6.02 4.59
N PRO A 172 -1.63 -4.74 4.16
CA PRO A 172 -1.38 -3.59 5.02
C PRO A 172 -2.27 -3.58 6.26
N ASP A 173 -3.53 -3.99 6.12
CA ASP A 173 -4.50 -4.07 7.23
C ASP A 173 -4.09 -5.11 8.28
N TYR A 174 -3.57 -6.28 7.85
CA TYR A 174 -2.99 -7.28 8.76
C TYR A 174 -1.82 -6.69 9.57
N VAL A 175 -0.92 -5.97 8.90
CA VAL A 175 0.27 -5.39 9.54
C VAL A 175 -0.10 -4.30 10.53
N ILE A 176 -1.03 -3.41 10.17
CA ILE A 176 -1.54 -2.38 11.08
C ILE A 176 -2.24 -3.00 12.29
N LYS A 177 -3.08 -4.03 12.08
CA LYS A 177 -3.78 -4.72 13.16
C LYS A 177 -2.82 -5.42 14.12
N LYS A 178 -1.80 -6.09 13.60
CA LYS A 178 -0.77 -6.77 14.40
C LYS A 178 0.12 -5.75 15.14
N ASN A 179 0.39 -4.61 14.50
CA ASN A 179 1.16 -3.49 15.04
C ASN A 179 2.52 -3.89 15.65
N ASP A 180 3.20 -4.87 15.05
CA ASP A 180 4.54 -5.28 15.47
C ASP A 180 5.55 -4.22 15.03
N PRO A 181 6.33 -3.61 15.96
CA PRO A 181 7.28 -2.54 15.64
C PRO A 181 8.29 -2.89 14.54
N THR A 182 8.65 -4.16 14.38
CA THR A 182 9.58 -4.62 13.34
C THR A 182 9.00 -4.58 11.92
N SER A 183 7.69 -4.38 11.81
CA SER A 183 6.97 -4.28 10.53
C SER A 183 6.99 -2.87 9.94
N PHE A 184 7.60 -1.92 10.65
CA PHE A 184 7.58 -0.51 10.30
C PHE A 184 8.98 0.10 10.26
N THR A 185 9.16 1.05 9.37
CA THR A 185 10.27 2.00 9.39
C THR A 185 9.75 3.34 9.90
N VAL A 186 10.31 3.83 11.00
CA VAL A 186 9.92 5.11 11.61
C VAL A 186 11.00 6.14 11.31
N LEU A 187 10.62 7.24 10.66
CA LEU A 187 11.52 8.34 10.30
C LEU A 187 11.08 9.63 10.97
N ALA A 188 11.90 10.17 11.87
CA ALA A 188 11.75 11.53 12.36
C ALA A 188 12.04 12.56 11.24
N PRO A 189 11.62 13.83 11.40
CA PRO A 189 11.98 14.91 10.46
C PRO A 189 13.49 14.97 10.20
N GLY A 190 13.88 14.94 8.93
CA GLY A 190 15.27 14.94 8.48
C GLY A 190 16.00 13.60 8.60
N GLN A 191 15.36 12.55 9.11
CA GLN A 191 15.96 11.22 9.21
C GLN A 191 15.91 10.50 7.87
N SER A 192 16.98 9.77 7.56
CA SER A 192 17.07 8.88 6.40
C SER A 192 17.19 7.41 6.82
N HIS A 193 16.69 6.53 5.97
CA HIS A 193 16.91 5.09 6.04
C HIS A 193 17.55 4.59 4.75
N GLU A 194 18.59 3.76 4.87
CA GLU A 194 19.35 3.26 3.73
C GLU A 194 19.31 1.74 3.66
N ILE A 195 19.03 1.21 2.47
CA ILE A 195 19.05 -0.23 2.18
C ILE A 195 19.80 -0.46 0.87
N VAL A 196 20.71 -1.44 0.86
CA VAL A 196 21.33 -1.96 -0.36
C VAL A 196 20.57 -3.20 -0.80
N HIS A 197 20.06 -3.16 -2.02
CA HIS A 197 19.31 -4.23 -2.67
C HIS A 197 20.23 -4.96 -3.64
N ASP A 198 20.37 -6.28 -3.53
CA ASP A 198 21.02 -7.11 -4.55
C ASP A 198 19.97 -7.55 -5.58
N LEU A 199 20.20 -7.22 -6.85
CA LEU A 199 19.29 -7.56 -7.95
C LEU A 199 19.79 -8.74 -8.78
N ALA A 200 20.92 -9.35 -8.39
CA ALA A 200 21.43 -10.53 -9.06
C ALA A 200 20.42 -11.69 -8.93
N GLY A 201 19.89 -12.18 -10.06
CA GLY A 201 18.89 -13.25 -10.06
C GLY A 201 17.44 -12.79 -9.92
N VAL A 202 17.19 -11.50 -9.66
CA VAL A 202 15.84 -10.91 -9.58
C VAL A 202 15.32 -10.50 -10.97
N TYR A 203 16.23 -10.16 -11.89
CA TYR A 203 15.91 -9.81 -13.28
C TYR A 203 16.80 -10.60 -14.25
N ASN A 204 16.21 -11.02 -15.36
CA ASN A 204 16.89 -11.68 -16.46
C ASN A 204 17.08 -10.71 -17.64
N PHE A 205 18.34 -10.37 -17.90
CA PHE A 205 18.72 -9.40 -18.94
C PHE A 205 19.07 -10.06 -20.29
N THR A 206 18.88 -11.39 -20.43
CA THR A 206 19.26 -12.13 -21.65
C THR A 206 18.60 -11.54 -22.90
N ARG A 207 17.31 -11.20 -22.82
CA ARG A 207 16.55 -10.65 -23.96
C ARG A 207 16.90 -9.19 -24.25
N THR A 208 17.11 -8.39 -23.21
CA THR A 208 17.32 -6.93 -23.35
C THR A 208 18.78 -6.56 -23.60
N GLY A 209 19.73 -7.42 -23.24
CA GLY A 209 21.15 -7.28 -23.52
C GLY A 209 21.89 -6.27 -22.63
N THR A 210 23.15 -6.03 -22.96
CA THR A 210 23.98 -4.99 -22.34
C THR A 210 23.55 -3.59 -22.80
N GLY A 211 24.07 -2.55 -22.14
CA GLY A 211 23.81 -1.15 -22.48
C GLY A 211 23.31 -0.34 -21.29
N GLN A 212 22.93 0.90 -21.57
CA GLN A 212 22.37 1.79 -20.57
C GLN A 212 20.93 1.40 -20.20
N TYR A 213 20.65 1.30 -18.90
CA TYR A 213 19.33 1.10 -18.36
C TYR A 213 18.89 2.32 -17.54
N LYS A 214 17.62 2.69 -17.70
CA LYS A 214 16.88 3.52 -16.75
C LYS A 214 16.35 2.64 -15.64
N ILE A 215 16.47 3.08 -14.40
CA ILE A 215 15.93 2.43 -13.21
C ILE A 215 15.06 3.39 -12.41
N GLU A 216 13.90 2.91 -11.99
CA GLU A 216 12.93 3.62 -11.15
C GLU A 216 12.53 2.70 -9.99
N ALA A 217 12.28 3.24 -8.80
CA ALA A 217 11.73 2.48 -7.68
C ALA A 217 10.24 2.78 -7.51
N LEU A 218 9.49 1.86 -6.89
CA LEU A 218 8.15 2.19 -6.40
C LEU A 218 8.24 3.33 -5.38
N ASP A 219 7.55 4.44 -5.67
CA ASP A 219 7.69 5.72 -4.96
C ASP A 219 6.55 6.00 -3.97
N THR A 220 5.55 5.13 -3.91
CA THR A 220 4.37 5.30 -3.04
C THR A 220 4.46 4.32 -1.88
N PHE A 221 4.41 4.85 -0.67
CA PHE A 221 4.57 4.12 0.58
C PHE A 221 3.29 4.18 1.40
N ASP A 222 2.89 3.03 1.94
CA ASP A 222 1.82 2.98 2.92
C ASP A 222 2.37 3.34 4.31
N TYR A 223 1.61 4.14 5.05
CA TYR A 223 1.97 4.62 6.37
C TYR A 223 0.76 4.65 7.30
N VAL A 224 1.04 4.73 8.60
CA VAL A 224 0.02 4.89 9.64
C VAL A 224 -0.16 6.37 9.94
N ASP A 225 -1.36 6.91 9.69
CA ASP A 225 -1.70 8.31 9.99
C ASP A 225 -1.83 8.56 11.51
N GLU A 226 -1.98 9.83 11.92
CA GLU A 226 -2.13 10.22 13.33
C GLU A 226 -3.31 9.54 14.03
N ALA A 227 -4.35 9.15 13.27
CA ALA A 227 -5.52 8.46 13.77
C ALA A 227 -5.34 6.93 13.81
N GLY A 228 -4.15 6.41 13.49
CA GLY A 228 -3.85 4.98 13.47
C GLY A 228 -4.39 4.25 12.24
N ARG A 229 -4.75 4.98 11.16
CA ARG A 229 -5.35 4.41 9.95
C ARG A 229 -4.33 4.31 8.83
N LEU A 230 -4.58 3.37 7.92
CA LEU A 230 -3.81 3.24 6.69
C LEU A 230 -3.97 4.50 5.82
N ALA A 231 -2.86 5.06 5.38
CA ALA A 231 -2.79 6.12 4.39
C ALA A 231 -1.59 5.85 3.47
N SER A 232 -1.50 6.58 2.35
CA SER A 232 -0.40 6.42 1.39
C SER A 232 0.26 7.76 1.15
N LEU A 233 1.58 7.74 1.00
CA LEU A 233 2.43 8.91 0.79
C LEU A 233 3.32 8.66 -0.42
N LYS A 234 3.27 9.57 -1.39
CA LYS A 234 4.14 9.53 -2.55
C LYS A 234 5.42 10.30 -2.28
N ALA A 235 6.57 9.66 -2.42
CA ALA A 235 7.86 10.30 -2.35
C ALA A 235 8.18 11.08 -3.62
N VAL A 236 8.95 12.16 -3.47
CA VAL A 236 9.67 12.77 -4.59
C VAL A 236 10.82 11.83 -4.92
N ALA A 237 10.78 11.24 -6.12
CA ALA A 237 11.77 10.28 -6.59
C ALA A 237 12.12 10.59 -8.03
N GLU A 238 13.41 10.59 -8.34
CA GLU A 238 13.91 10.76 -9.71
C GLU A 238 14.50 9.44 -10.23
N PRO A 239 14.30 9.11 -11.51
CA PRO A 239 14.95 7.95 -12.11
C PRO A 239 16.46 8.08 -12.07
N SER A 240 17.14 6.93 -12.06
CA SER A 240 18.59 6.85 -12.21
C SER A 240 18.95 6.06 -13.47
N VAL A 241 20.22 6.13 -13.86
CA VAL A 241 20.77 5.38 -14.99
C VAL A 241 22.01 4.62 -14.59
N PHE A 242 22.21 3.45 -15.18
CA PHE A 242 23.43 2.68 -15.04
C PHE A 242 23.78 1.96 -16.34
N GLU A 243 25.05 1.62 -16.51
CA GLU A 243 25.53 0.85 -17.64
C GLU A 243 25.65 -0.62 -17.26
N LEU A 244 24.99 -1.50 -18.01
CA LEU A 244 25.13 -2.94 -17.85
C LEU A 244 26.16 -3.47 -18.86
N THR A 245 27.30 -3.94 -18.37
CA THR A 245 28.43 -4.38 -19.21
C THR A 245 28.49 -5.89 -19.46
N GLY A 246 27.76 -6.69 -18.67
CA GLY A 246 27.72 -8.14 -18.78
C GLY A 246 26.30 -8.69 -18.94
N HIS A 247 26.20 -9.98 -19.22
CA HIS A 247 24.91 -10.68 -19.21
C HIS A 247 24.61 -11.12 -17.77
N LEU A 248 23.84 -10.33 -17.03
CA LEU A 248 23.22 -10.79 -15.79
C LEU A 248 22.14 -11.81 -16.16
N VAL A 249 22.59 -13.06 -16.29
CA VAL A 249 21.71 -14.22 -16.38
C VAL A 249 21.31 -14.58 -14.95
N PRO A 250 20.07 -15.02 -14.71
CA PRO A 250 19.68 -15.53 -13.39
C PRO A 250 20.73 -16.52 -12.90
N SER A 251 21.27 -16.29 -11.71
CA SER A 251 22.15 -17.27 -11.08
C SER A 251 21.36 -18.58 -10.96
N GLU A 252 21.96 -19.72 -11.34
CA GLU A 252 21.41 -21.06 -11.06
C GLU A 252 21.21 -21.35 -9.55
N LYS A 253 21.41 -20.34 -8.68
CA LYS A 253 21.15 -20.41 -7.24
C LYS A 253 19.70 -20.74 -6.87
N SER A 254 18.74 -20.66 -7.79
CA SER A 254 17.37 -21.08 -7.51
C SER A 254 17.03 -22.35 -8.26
N GLY A 255 17.29 -23.47 -7.59
CA GLY A 255 16.80 -24.80 -7.92
C GLY A 255 17.70 -25.51 -8.91
N SER A 256 18.37 -26.57 -8.41
CA SER A 256 18.43 -27.83 -9.14
C SER A 256 17.15 -27.92 -9.96
N GLY A 257 17.28 -27.84 -11.28
CA GLY A 257 16.22 -28.30 -12.14
C GLY A 257 15.95 -29.71 -11.67
N SER A 258 14.96 -29.86 -10.80
CA SER A 258 13.98 -30.89 -11.01
C SER A 258 13.48 -30.58 -12.42
N ARG A 259 14.22 -31.09 -13.42
CA ARG A 259 13.62 -32.02 -14.35
C ARG A 259 12.66 -32.78 -13.48
N LEU A 260 11.42 -32.30 -13.47
CA LEU A 260 10.28 -33.09 -13.11
C LEU A 260 10.41 -34.24 -14.11
N LEU A 261 11.19 -35.25 -13.73
CA LEU A 261 10.79 -36.61 -13.92
C LEU A 261 9.33 -36.54 -13.56
N ARG A 262 8.48 -36.59 -14.60
CA ARG A 262 7.05 -36.77 -14.50
C ARG A 262 6.86 -38.10 -13.79
N SER A 263 7.21 -38.15 -12.51
CA SER A 263 6.64 -39.06 -11.57
C SER A 263 5.15 -38.76 -11.69
N ARG A 264 4.40 -39.75 -12.15
CA ARG A 264 2.94 -39.75 -12.24
C ARG A 264 2.30 -39.69 -10.84
N GLN A 265 2.88 -38.95 -9.90
CA GLN A 265 2.25 -38.61 -8.65
C GLN A 265 1.32 -37.44 -8.93
N SER A 266 0.12 -37.76 -9.44
CA SER A 266 -1.00 -36.83 -9.37
C SER A 266 -1.39 -36.69 -7.90
N GLY A 267 -1.54 -35.46 -7.41
CA GLY A 267 -2.02 -35.20 -6.07
C GLY A 267 -1.19 -34.16 -5.31
N LEU A 268 -1.76 -33.76 -4.18
CA LEU A 268 -1.26 -32.71 -3.30
C LEU A 268 0.16 -33.03 -2.79
N ARG A 269 1.08 -32.07 -2.93
CA ARG A 269 2.50 -32.22 -2.54
C ARG A 269 2.86 -31.22 -1.45
N PHE A 270 3.67 -31.66 -0.50
CA PHE A 270 4.10 -30.83 0.62
C PHE A 270 5.62 -30.89 0.79
N ASN A 271 6.23 -29.75 1.13
CA ASN A 271 7.61 -29.66 1.57
C ASN A 271 7.67 -29.00 2.96
N LYS A 272 8.32 -29.66 3.92
CA LYS A 272 8.51 -29.18 5.29
C LYS A 272 7.22 -28.76 6.04
N CYS A 273 6.08 -29.30 5.65
CA CYS A 273 4.79 -29.05 6.30
C CYS A 273 4.48 -30.11 7.37
N SER A 274 4.12 -29.68 8.57
CA SER A 274 3.59 -30.56 9.62
C SER A 274 2.23 -31.14 9.22
N GLN A 275 1.77 -32.21 9.90
CA GLN A 275 0.47 -32.79 9.61
C GLN A 275 -0.69 -31.80 9.78
N SER A 276 -0.62 -30.89 10.77
CA SER A 276 -1.66 -29.88 10.94
C SER A 276 -1.65 -28.86 9.80
N GLN A 277 -0.46 -28.44 9.35
CA GLN A 277 -0.31 -27.56 8.20
C GLN A 277 -0.86 -28.21 6.93
N GLN A 278 -0.59 -29.51 6.72
CA GLN A 278 -1.13 -30.26 5.58
C GLN A 278 -2.67 -30.28 5.59
N ASN A 279 -3.28 -30.49 6.76
CA ASN A 279 -4.74 -30.47 6.91
C ASN A 279 -5.31 -29.07 6.63
N ASP A 280 -4.68 -28.02 7.18
CA ASP A 280 -5.07 -26.62 6.94
C ASP A 280 -4.98 -26.27 5.45
N ILE A 281 -3.92 -26.70 4.78
CA ILE A 281 -3.75 -26.49 3.33
C ILE A 281 -4.84 -27.23 2.55
N ALA A 282 -5.11 -28.51 2.86
CA ALA A 282 -6.15 -29.28 2.18
C ALA A 282 -7.54 -28.63 2.32
N GLN A 283 -7.84 -28.06 3.50
CA GLN A 283 -9.06 -27.29 3.69
C GLN A 283 -9.05 -25.99 2.88
N ALA A 284 -7.96 -25.22 2.93
CA ALA A 284 -7.82 -23.98 2.16
C ALA A 284 -7.97 -24.20 0.65
N ILE A 285 -7.48 -25.33 0.12
CA ILE A 285 -7.67 -25.71 -1.28
C ILE A 285 -9.15 -25.96 -1.58
N THR A 286 -9.83 -26.71 -0.72
CA THR A 286 -11.27 -26.99 -0.87
C THR A 286 -12.09 -25.69 -0.90
N ASP A 287 -11.78 -24.78 0.02
CA ASP A 287 -12.44 -23.49 0.13
C ASP A 287 -12.12 -22.57 -1.07
N ALA A 288 -10.88 -22.57 -1.56
CA ALA A 288 -10.47 -21.83 -2.76
C ALA A 288 -11.19 -22.34 -4.02
N GLU A 289 -11.33 -23.65 -4.20
CA GLU A 289 -12.08 -24.22 -5.33
C GLU A 289 -13.58 -23.92 -5.25
N ALA A 290 -14.14 -23.80 -4.04
CA ALA A 290 -15.51 -23.34 -3.86
C ALA A 290 -15.68 -21.88 -4.33
N TYR A 291 -14.76 -20.99 -3.95
CA TYR A 291 -14.73 -19.62 -4.46
C TYR A 291 -14.57 -19.54 -5.98
N ILE A 292 -13.63 -20.30 -6.56
CA ILE A 292 -13.42 -20.33 -8.01
C ILE A 292 -14.68 -20.83 -8.73
N THR A 293 -15.33 -21.86 -8.20
CA THR A 293 -16.57 -22.41 -8.78
C THR A 293 -17.70 -21.37 -8.75
N GLU A 294 -17.87 -20.66 -7.64
CA GLU A 294 -18.87 -19.58 -7.54
C GLU A 294 -18.57 -18.45 -8.52
N VAL A 295 -17.31 -18.05 -8.65
CA VAL A 295 -16.88 -17.05 -9.63
C VAL A 295 -17.16 -17.50 -11.07
N GLN A 296 -16.94 -18.77 -11.41
CA GLN A 296 -17.28 -19.31 -12.73
C GLN A 296 -18.79 -19.25 -13.00
N LEU A 297 -19.64 -19.54 -11.99
CA LEU A 297 -21.08 -19.38 -12.09
C LEU A 297 -21.48 -17.91 -12.30
N TYR A 298 -20.84 -16.98 -11.60
CA TYR A 298 -21.01 -15.54 -11.83
C TYR A 298 -20.73 -15.18 -13.30
N PHE A 299 -19.59 -15.62 -13.86
CA PHE A 299 -19.21 -15.39 -15.27
C PHE A 299 -20.07 -16.14 -16.31
N GLY A 300 -20.86 -17.13 -15.89
CA GLY A 300 -21.83 -17.83 -16.72
C GLY A 300 -23.21 -17.16 -16.75
N THR A 301 -23.53 -16.35 -15.74
CA THR A 301 -24.85 -15.72 -15.55
C THR A 301 -24.85 -14.22 -15.76
N HIS A 302 -23.68 -13.57 -15.74
CA HIS A 302 -23.52 -12.14 -15.94
C HIS A 302 -22.72 -11.85 -17.21
N ASN A 303 -23.12 -10.81 -17.93
CA ASN A 303 -22.44 -10.31 -19.13
C ASN A 303 -22.56 -8.77 -19.25
N ALA A 304 -22.78 -8.10 -18.12
CA ALA A 304 -22.93 -6.67 -17.98
C ALA A 304 -22.35 -6.21 -16.64
N GLU A 305 -22.32 -4.89 -16.42
CA GLU A 305 -21.86 -4.25 -15.20
C GLU A 305 -22.57 -4.80 -13.95
N THR A 306 -21.80 -5.04 -12.89
CA THR A 306 -22.33 -5.32 -11.54
C THR A 306 -21.49 -4.60 -10.51
N GLU A 307 -22.04 -4.39 -9.31
CA GLU A 307 -21.30 -3.81 -8.19
C GLU A 307 -20.07 -4.65 -7.83
N ARG A 308 -20.18 -5.99 -7.81
CA ARG A 308 -19.05 -6.89 -7.52
C ARG A 308 -17.94 -6.73 -8.55
N TYR A 309 -18.25 -6.65 -9.83
CA TYR A 309 -17.24 -6.50 -10.88
C TYR A 309 -16.58 -5.12 -10.83
N SER A 310 -17.37 -4.04 -10.84
CA SER A 310 -16.85 -2.67 -10.84
C SER A 310 -16.03 -2.34 -9.61
N THR A 311 -16.34 -2.93 -8.46
CA THR A 311 -15.57 -2.75 -7.23
C THR A 311 -14.10 -3.16 -7.40
N TRP A 312 -13.84 -4.29 -8.05
CA TRP A 312 -12.51 -4.90 -8.08
C TRP A 312 -11.77 -4.72 -9.41
N PHE A 313 -12.51 -4.50 -10.50
CA PHE A 313 -11.96 -4.43 -11.85
C PHE A 313 -12.31 -3.14 -12.61
N GLY A 314 -13.15 -2.28 -12.04
CA GLY A 314 -13.56 -1.01 -12.65
C GLY A 314 -14.70 -1.19 -13.66
N GLN A 315 -14.99 -0.13 -14.41
CA GLN A 315 -16.09 -0.12 -15.37
C GLN A 315 -16.04 -1.34 -16.30
N PHE A 316 -17.20 -1.95 -16.50
CA PHE A 316 -17.39 -3.11 -17.35
C PHE A 316 -16.87 -2.84 -18.77
N ASP A 317 -15.92 -3.68 -19.15
CA ASP A 317 -15.39 -3.77 -20.50
C ASP A 317 -15.35 -5.25 -20.89
N THR A 318 -15.79 -5.58 -22.10
CA THR A 318 -15.93 -6.98 -22.53
C THR A 318 -14.57 -7.71 -22.58
N ALA A 319 -13.48 -7.01 -22.94
CA ALA A 319 -12.15 -7.62 -23.01
C ALA A 319 -11.59 -7.86 -21.60
N HIS A 320 -11.77 -6.90 -20.70
CA HIS A 320 -11.45 -7.03 -19.28
C HIS A 320 -12.24 -8.14 -18.60
N PHE A 321 -13.55 -8.23 -18.87
CA PHE A 321 -14.40 -9.28 -18.34
C PHE A 321 -13.96 -10.66 -18.83
N GLY A 322 -13.70 -10.80 -20.13
CA GLY A 322 -13.18 -12.03 -20.73
C GLY A 322 -11.82 -12.44 -20.17
N LYS A 323 -10.93 -11.47 -19.89
CA LYS A 323 -9.61 -11.71 -19.30
C LYS A 323 -9.71 -12.27 -17.88
N VAL A 324 -10.50 -11.65 -17.00
CA VAL A 324 -10.69 -12.14 -15.63
C VAL A 324 -11.34 -13.53 -15.65
N LYS A 325 -12.34 -13.75 -16.50
CA LYS A 325 -12.97 -15.07 -16.70
C LYS A 325 -11.96 -16.14 -17.10
N ASP A 326 -11.06 -15.83 -18.03
CA ASP A 326 -9.99 -16.71 -18.48
C ASP A 326 -9.00 -17.03 -17.34
N HIS A 327 -8.59 -16.04 -16.54
CA HIS A 327 -7.72 -16.27 -15.39
C HIS A 327 -8.35 -17.25 -14.38
N PHE A 328 -9.61 -17.04 -14.00
CA PHE A 328 -10.31 -17.96 -13.10
C PHE A 328 -10.48 -19.36 -13.70
N GLY A 329 -10.67 -19.46 -15.03
CA GLY A 329 -10.75 -20.75 -15.72
C GLY A 329 -9.42 -21.50 -15.69
N LYS A 330 -8.30 -20.78 -15.80
CA LYS A 330 -6.95 -21.36 -15.77
C LYS A 330 -6.52 -21.84 -14.39
N ILE A 331 -6.94 -21.18 -13.31
CA ILE A 331 -6.60 -21.58 -11.94
C ILE A 331 -7.50 -22.69 -11.38
N GLN A 332 -8.64 -22.99 -12.01
CA GLN A 332 -9.54 -24.04 -11.56
C GLN A 332 -8.82 -25.39 -11.45
N GLY A 333 -8.89 -26.01 -10.27
CA GLY A 333 -8.24 -27.28 -9.94
C GLY A 333 -6.72 -27.21 -9.74
N LYS A 334 -6.06 -26.07 -10.00
CA LYS A 334 -4.59 -25.97 -9.94
C LYS A 334 -4.03 -26.10 -8.53
N SER A 335 -4.83 -25.74 -7.53
CA SER A 335 -4.45 -25.87 -6.12
C SER A 335 -4.24 -27.34 -5.71
N TRP A 336 -4.91 -28.29 -6.36
CA TRP A 336 -4.69 -29.73 -6.12
C TRP A 336 -3.38 -30.27 -6.72
N ASP A 337 -2.86 -29.61 -7.76
CA ASP A 337 -1.65 -30.01 -8.49
C ASP A 337 -0.41 -29.19 -8.05
N THR A 338 -0.49 -28.50 -6.91
CA THR A 338 0.54 -27.60 -6.41
C THR A 338 1.37 -28.24 -5.29
N LEU A 339 2.67 -27.96 -5.28
CA LEU A 339 3.53 -28.20 -4.12
C LEU A 339 3.43 -27.01 -3.18
N TYR A 340 3.09 -27.28 -1.92
CA TYR A 340 3.08 -26.29 -0.85
C TYR A 340 4.32 -26.45 0.01
N ASP A 341 5.12 -25.38 0.09
CA ASP A 341 6.34 -25.31 0.89
C ASP A 341 6.08 -24.48 2.15
N CYS A 342 6.30 -25.08 3.32
CA CYS A 342 6.03 -24.47 4.62
C CYS A 342 7.30 -23.90 5.31
N ASP A 343 8.42 -23.75 4.59
CA ASP A 343 9.70 -23.27 5.12
C ASP A 343 9.89 -21.75 4.96
N CYS A 344 8.86 -21.01 4.56
CA CYS A 344 8.95 -19.56 4.49
C CYS A 344 8.92 -18.95 5.90
N HIS A 345 9.88 -18.06 6.17
CA HIS A 345 10.00 -17.34 7.44
C HIS A 345 9.82 -15.81 7.29
N MET A 346 9.36 -15.34 6.13
CA MET A 346 9.15 -13.90 5.87
C MET A 346 8.00 -13.36 6.71
N ALA A 347 8.31 -12.55 7.73
CA ALA A 347 7.31 -11.96 8.59
C ALA A 347 6.29 -11.13 7.78
N ASN A 348 5.02 -11.21 8.17
CA ASN A 348 3.89 -10.46 7.59
C ASN A 348 3.54 -10.77 6.12
N VAL A 349 4.31 -11.63 5.46
CA VAL A 349 3.95 -12.21 4.16
C VAL A 349 3.04 -13.41 4.40
N TYR A 350 2.02 -13.55 3.56
CA TYR A 350 1.10 -14.67 3.59
C TYR A 350 1.67 -15.83 2.79
N ALA A 351 2.02 -15.58 1.54
CA ALA A 351 2.65 -16.54 0.66
C ALA A 351 3.47 -15.81 -0.41
N TYR A 352 4.24 -16.58 -1.18
CA TYR A 352 4.84 -16.10 -2.41
C TYR A 352 5.03 -17.21 -3.43
N VAL A 353 5.20 -16.82 -4.70
CA VAL A 353 5.57 -17.68 -5.81
C VAL A 353 6.64 -17.05 -6.70
N TYR A 354 7.31 -17.88 -7.48
CA TYR A 354 8.06 -17.43 -8.65
C TYR A 354 7.15 -17.55 -9.89
N PRO A 355 6.81 -16.44 -10.58
CA PRO A 355 5.82 -16.47 -11.68
C PRO A 355 6.16 -17.38 -12.86
N ASP A 356 7.44 -17.65 -13.08
CA ASP A 356 7.98 -18.51 -14.15
C ASP A 356 8.10 -19.99 -13.73
N ARG A 357 7.80 -20.33 -12.47
CA ARG A 357 7.90 -21.68 -11.90
C ARG A 357 6.56 -22.17 -11.37
N ALA A 358 5.63 -22.38 -12.32
CA ALA A 358 4.29 -22.85 -11.98
C ALA A 358 4.28 -24.15 -11.14
N GLY A 359 3.41 -24.19 -10.13
CA GLY A 359 3.15 -25.37 -9.32
C GLY A 359 3.89 -25.44 -7.98
N VAL A 360 4.48 -24.33 -7.51
CA VAL A 360 5.06 -24.22 -6.16
C VAL A 360 4.58 -22.96 -5.47
N VAL A 361 3.96 -23.09 -4.29
CA VAL A 361 3.54 -21.98 -3.43
C VAL A 361 4.26 -22.08 -2.09
N HIS A 362 4.94 -21.00 -1.69
CA HIS A 362 5.64 -20.91 -0.41
C HIS A 362 4.74 -20.21 0.62
N LEU A 363 4.34 -20.89 1.68
CA LEU A 363 3.42 -20.39 2.71
C LEU A 363 4.20 -19.84 3.91
N CYS A 364 3.93 -18.58 4.23
CA CYS A 364 4.66 -17.77 5.20
C CYS A 364 3.84 -17.53 6.49
N PRO A 365 4.42 -16.95 7.55
CA PRO A 365 3.78 -16.77 8.85
C PRO A 365 2.38 -16.15 8.87
N ALA A 366 2.06 -15.19 7.97
CA ALA A 366 0.75 -14.53 8.00
C ALA A 366 -0.38 -15.45 7.51
N PHE A 367 -0.10 -16.39 6.59
CA PHE A 367 -1.10 -17.37 6.10
C PHE A 367 -1.63 -18.25 7.23
N TRP A 368 -0.75 -18.68 8.15
CA TRP A 368 -1.16 -19.54 9.27
C TRP A 368 -2.09 -18.83 10.25
N SER A 369 -1.98 -17.49 10.34
CA SER A 369 -2.84 -16.66 11.19
C SER A 369 -4.13 -16.20 10.50
N ALA A 370 -4.25 -16.41 9.19
CA ALA A 370 -5.38 -16.00 8.39
C ALA A 370 -6.63 -16.87 8.67
N PRO A 371 -7.85 -16.33 8.54
CA PRO A 371 -9.06 -17.13 8.60
C PRO A 371 -9.12 -18.10 7.41
N ALA A 372 -9.89 -19.18 7.52
CA ALA A 372 -10.04 -20.15 6.42
C ALA A 372 -10.63 -19.51 5.16
N MET A 373 -11.69 -18.71 5.34
CA MET A 373 -12.43 -17.97 4.32
C MET A 373 -12.73 -16.54 4.81
N GLY A 374 -13.26 -15.68 3.94
CA GLY A 374 -13.52 -14.26 4.23
C GLY A 374 -12.37 -13.39 3.72
N THR A 375 -12.21 -12.17 4.24
CA THR A 375 -11.17 -11.23 3.80
C THR A 375 -9.75 -11.70 4.14
N ASP A 376 -8.82 -11.59 3.19
CA ASP A 376 -7.40 -11.94 3.35
C ASP A 376 -7.24 -13.35 3.94
N SER A 377 -8.01 -14.29 3.40
CA SER A 377 -8.15 -15.64 3.93
C SER A 377 -7.09 -16.60 3.40
N LYS A 378 -6.98 -17.78 4.01
CA LYS A 378 -6.17 -18.88 3.48
C LYS A 378 -6.64 -19.24 2.06
N ALA A 379 -7.95 -19.37 1.85
CA ALA A 379 -8.53 -19.64 0.54
C ALA A 379 -8.24 -18.54 -0.50
N GLY A 380 -8.43 -17.27 -0.12
CA GLY A 380 -8.12 -16.12 -0.95
C GLY A 380 -6.64 -16.02 -1.31
N THR A 381 -5.75 -16.27 -0.34
CA THR A 381 -4.30 -16.32 -0.56
C THR A 381 -3.95 -17.36 -1.62
N LEU A 382 -4.56 -18.56 -1.60
CA LEU A 382 -4.29 -19.55 -2.64
C LEU A 382 -4.73 -19.08 -4.02
N ILE A 383 -5.87 -18.39 -4.13
CA ILE A 383 -6.32 -17.80 -5.40
C ILE A 383 -5.33 -16.73 -5.86
N HIS A 384 -4.93 -15.82 -4.98
CA HIS A 384 -3.94 -14.78 -5.25
C HIS A 384 -2.68 -15.36 -5.89
N GLU A 385 -2.02 -16.29 -5.18
CA GLU A 385 -0.77 -16.90 -5.63
C GLU A 385 -0.94 -17.69 -6.94
N GLN A 386 -2.06 -18.39 -7.13
CA GLN A 386 -2.30 -19.12 -8.37
C GLN A 386 -2.41 -18.21 -9.60
N THR A 387 -2.92 -16.98 -9.44
CA THR A 387 -3.02 -16.04 -10.56
C THR A 387 -1.66 -15.49 -11.01
N HIS A 388 -0.66 -15.50 -10.14
CA HIS A 388 0.68 -14.99 -10.45
C HIS A 388 1.43 -15.82 -11.47
N PHE A 389 1.17 -17.13 -11.52
CA PHE A 389 1.84 -18.00 -12.49
C PHE A 389 1.55 -17.53 -13.90
N THR A 390 2.61 -17.40 -14.72
CA THR A 390 2.51 -16.86 -16.09
C THR A 390 1.52 -17.66 -16.94
N ILE A 391 1.43 -18.97 -16.71
CA ILE A 391 0.49 -19.86 -17.40
C ILE A 391 -0.98 -19.61 -17.02
N ASN A 392 -1.24 -19.02 -15.86
CA ASN A 392 -2.58 -18.82 -15.29
C ASN A 392 -3.13 -17.40 -15.48
N GLY A 393 -2.33 -16.49 -16.03
CA GLY A 393 -2.70 -15.09 -16.23
C GLY A 393 -1.54 -14.14 -15.96
N GLY A 394 -0.58 -14.55 -15.13
CA GLY A 394 0.61 -13.75 -14.85
C GLY A 394 0.29 -12.43 -14.17
N THR A 395 -0.66 -12.42 -13.24
CA THR A 395 -1.02 -11.22 -12.46
C THR A 395 0.21 -10.71 -11.70
N ARG A 396 0.23 -9.40 -11.45
CA ARG A 396 1.26 -8.71 -10.68
C ARG A 396 0.68 -8.21 -9.36
N ASP A 397 1.55 -7.68 -8.52
CA ASP A 397 1.19 -6.98 -7.29
C ASP A 397 1.27 -5.46 -7.47
N TYR A 398 0.36 -4.90 -8.27
CA TYR A 398 0.30 -3.44 -8.47
C TYR A 398 -0.10 -2.71 -7.18
N THR A 399 -0.94 -3.33 -6.35
CA THR A 399 -1.32 -2.79 -5.05
C THR A 399 -1.83 -3.88 -4.12
N TYR A 400 -1.69 -3.68 -2.81
CA TYR A 400 -2.23 -4.56 -1.78
C TYR A 400 -3.36 -3.90 -0.98
N GLY A 401 -4.28 -4.72 -0.50
CA GLY A 401 -5.38 -4.34 0.37
C GLY A 401 -6.58 -3.80 -0.39
N GLN A 402 -7.77 -3.99 0.20
CA GLN A 402 -9.04 -3.69 -0.46
C GLN A 402 -9.18 -2.22 -0.86
N ARG A 403 -8.75 -1.29 0.01
CA ARG A 403 -8.83 0.16 -0.26
C ARG A 403 -8.09 0.51 -1.55
N SER A 404 -6.85 0.05 -1.67
CA SER A 404 -6.01 0.39 -2.81
C SER A 404 -6.44 -0.36 -4.07
N CYS A 405 -6.93 -1.60 -3.95
CA CYS A 405 -7.52 -2.33 -5.08
C CYS A 405 -8.78 -1.64 -5.63
N ARG A 406 -9.68 -1.15 -4.79
CA ARG A 406 -10.85 -0.35 -5.22
C ARG A 406 -10.44 0.93 -5.93
N MET A 407 -9.36 1.57 -5.49
CA MET A 407 -8.81 2.77 -6.14
C MET A 407 -8.13 2.44 -7.47
N LEU A 408 -7.44 1.29 -7.56
CA LEU A 408 -6.85 0.79 -8.79
C LEU A 408 -7.93 0.47 -9.83
N ALA A 409 -9.02 -0.18 -9.43
CA ALA A 409 -10.19 -0.44 -10.27
C ALA A 409 -10.77 0.85 -10.88
N LYS A 410 -10.91 1.91 -10.07
CA LYS A 410 -11.42 3.20 -10.52
C LYS A 410 -10.47 3.96 -11.44
N SER A 411 -9.17 3.93 -11.15
CA SER A 411 -8.18 4.79 -11.83
C SER A 411 -7.48 4.11 -13.01
N GLN A 412 -7.26 2.80 -12.93
CA GLN A 412 -6.45 2.01 -13.84
C GLN A 412 -7.02 0.59 -13.98
N PRO A 413 -8.25 0.42 -14.54
CA PRO A 413 -8.91 -0.88 -14.66
C PRO A 413 -8.07 -1.93 -15.39
N ASP A 414 -7.26 -1.48 -16.35
CA ASP A 414 -6.25 -2.27 -17.04
C ASP A 414 -5.29 -3.00 -16.08
N LYS A 415 -4.82 -2.31 -15.04
CA LYS A 415 -3.96 -2.90 -14.00
C LYS A 415 -4.78 -3.72 -13.02
N ALA A 416 -6.00 -3.29 -12.69
CA ALA A 416 -6.87 -4.01 -11.76
C ALA A 416 -7.18 -5.44 -12.23
N VAL A 417 -7.49 -5.63 -13.51
CA VAL A 417 -7.68 -6.98 -14.11
C VAL A 417 -6.39 -7.80 -14.24
N ARG A 418 -5.26 -7.24 -13.84
CA ARG A 418 -3.94 -7.89 -13.79
C ARG A 418 -3.33 -7.83 -12.38
N ASN A 419 -4.09 -7.46 -11.36
CA ASN A 419 -3.66 -7.39 -9.96
C ASN A 419 -4.14 -8.64 -9.20
N ALA A 420 -3.26 -9.34 -8.49
CA ALA A 420 -3.62 -10.58 -7.81
C ALA A 420 -4.63 -10.35 -6.67
N ASP A 421 -4.41 -9.35 -5.81
CA ASP A 421 -5.36 -8.98 -4.75
C ASP A 421 -6.76 -8.63 -5.30
N SER A 422 -6.86 -8.03 -6.50
CA SER A 422 -8.17 -7.78 -7.11
C SER A 422 -8.92 -9.08 -7.45
N HIS A 423 -8.20 -10.14 -7.85
CA HIS A 423 -8.81 -11.46 -8.10
C HIS A 423 -9.21 -12.13 -6.79
N GLU A 424 -8.35 -12.08 -5.77
CA GLU A 424 -8.66 -12.56 -4.43
C GLU A 424 -9.94 -11.92 -3.88
N PHE A 425 -9.99 -10.59 -3.79
CA PHE A 425 -11.16 -9.92 -3.23
C PHE A 425 -12.42 -10.09 -4.07
N PHE A 426 -12.29 -10.22 -5.39
CA PHE A 426 -13.42 -10.58 -6.23
C PHE A 426 -13.95 -11.98 -5.89
N ALA A 427 -13.07 -12.95 -5.61
CA ALA A 427 -13.45 -14.30 -5.24
C ALA A 427 -14.01 -14.40 -3.81
N GLU A 428 -13.35 -13.75 -2.84
CA GLU A 428 -13.78 -13.70 -1.44
C GLU A 428 -15.13 -13.00 -1.27
N ASN A 429 -15.43 -12.04 -2.18
CA ASN A 429 -16.64 -11.24 -2.20
C ASN A 429 -17.04 -10.71 -0.82
N PRO A 430 -16.14 -9.99 -0.12
CA PRO A 430 -16.44 -9.46 1.20
C PRO A 430 -17.60 -8.44 1.13
N PRO A 431 -18.37 -8.26 2.22
CA PRO A 431 -19.37 -7.21 2.29
C PRO A 431 -18.74 -5.84 1.95
N GLN A 432 -19.41 -5.10 1.05
CA GLN A 432 -18.89 -3.84 0.50
C GLN A 432 -19.04 -2.66 1.46
#